data_AF-A0A1Z9LQW0-F1
#
_entry.id   AF-A0A1Z9LQW0-F1
#
_cell.length_a   1.000
_cell.length_b   1.000
_cell.length_c   1.000
_cell.angle_alpha   90.00
_cell.angle_beta   90.00
_cell.angle_gamma   90.00
#
_symmetry.space_group_name_H-M   'P 1'
#
loop_
_entity.id
_entity.type
_entity.pdbx_description
1 polymer ?
#
loop_
_entity_poly.entity_id
_entity_poly.type
_entity_poly.pdbx_seq_one_letter_code
_entity_poly.pdbx_strand_id
1 'polypeptide(L)'
;MTLLEHLKNMNVKSKEKMAKTPGLWIGMITEDLDHWKSYGITTAKQLDRYFLETDVYEMHKEAYGVKGRHYNFNEMSDDDLKKEFEHLCEVAKREREIEARYEESAYQTFLKRIAEAQKLGAETKEDAIKWILQAEGLENEKDAGYICYNLGLNYDKEYLFKLKH
;
A
#
# COMPACT_ATOMS: atom_id res chain seq x y z
N MET A 1 27.43 17.40 13.89
CA MET A 1 27.26 16.83 12.54
C MET A 1 26.78 17.94 11.62
N THR A 2 27.47 18.16 10.51
CA THR A 2 27.08 19.14 9.49
C THR A 2 25.91 18.62 8.65
N LEU A 3 25.21 19.50 7.93
CA LEU A 3 24.14 19.07 7.00
C LEU A 3 24.67 18.11 5.93
N LEU A 4 25.85 18.38 5.36
CA LEU A 4 26.47 17.51 4.35
C LEU A 4 26.82 16.12 4.91
N GLU A 5 27.38 16.05 6.12
CA GLU A 5 27.66 14.78 6.79
C GLU A 5 26.37 13.97 7.03
N HIS A 6 25.29 14.65 7.42
CA HIS A 6 24.00 14.01 7.65
C HIS A 6 23.41 13.42 6.37
N LEU A 7 23.39 14.20 5.27
CA LEU A 7 22.94 13.76 3.95
C LEU A 7 23.72 12.54 3.45
N LYS A 8 25.05 12.58 3.56
CA LYS A 8 25.93 11.45 3.20
C LYS A 8 25.62 10.21 4.04
N ASN A 9 25.40 10.37 5.34
CA ASN A 9 25.06 9.27 6.23
C ASN A 9 23.71 8.63 5.85
N MET A 10 22.69 9.43 5.55
CA MET A 10 21.40 8.94 5.05
C MET A 10 21.56 8.15 3.74
N ASN A 11 22.38 8.65 2.83
CA ASN A 11 22.69 7.99 1.56
C ASN A 11 23.46 6.66 1.78
N VAL A 12 24.45 6.63 2.66
CA VAL A 12 25.18 5.39 3.00
C VAL A 12 24.21 4.34 3.56
N LYS A 13 23.37 4.70 4.53
CA LYS A 13 22.35 3.80 5.09
C LYS A 13 21.39 3.26 4.03
N SER A 14 20.96 4.12 3.11
CA SER A 14 20.06 3.74 2.01
C SER A 14 20.73 2.71 1.08
N LYS A 15 22.00 2.93 0.71
CA LYS A 15 22.78 1.99 -0.10
C LYS A 15 22.99 0.65 0.61
N GLU A 16 23.33 0.68 1.89
CA GLU A 16 23.48 -0.54 2.69
C GLU A 16 22.17 -1.34 2.77
N LYS A 17 21.03 -0.65 2.92
CA LYS A 17 19.72 -1.31 2.94
C LYS A 17 19.38 -1.93 1.60
N MET A 18 19.61 -1.24 0.49
CA MET A 18 19.43 -1.80 -0.86
C MET A 18 20.31 -3.04 -1.09
N ALA A 19 21.58 -3.00 -0.66
CA ALA A 19 22.49 -4.13 -0.80
C ALA A 19 22.03 -5.38 0.00
N LYS A 20 21.35 -5.17 1.13
CA LYS A 20 20.86 -6.25 2.01
C LYS A 20 19.48 -6.79 1.61
N THR A 21 18.71 -6.06 0.79
CA THR A 21 17.32 -6.41 0.48
C THR A 21 17.12 -6.56 -1.03
N PRO A 22 17.11 -7.79 -1.56
CA PRO A 22 16.86 -8.03 -2.98
C PRO A 22 15.56 -7.39 -3.47
N GLY A 23 15.62 -6.71 -4.61
CA GLY A 23 14.46 -6.03 -5.22
C GLY A 23 14.09 -4.68 -4.61
N LEU A 24 14.78 -4.22 -3.55
CA LEU A 24 14.53 -2.91 -2.96
C LEU A 24 15.32 -1.81 -3.68
N TRP A 25 14.62 -0.77 -4.11
CA TRP A 25 15.23 0.45 -4.64
C TRP A 25 14.87 1.65 -3.76
N ILE A 26 15.86 2.42 -3.36
CA ILE A 26 15.73 3.62 -2.53
C ILE A 26 16.38 4.77 -3.28
N GLY A 27 15.64 5.86 -3.49
CA GLY A 27 16.18 7.09 -4.09
C GLY A 27 17.25 7.71 -3.19
N MET A 28 18.28 8.29 -3.80
CA MET A 28 19.33 9.00 -3.05
C MET A 28 18.92 10.46 -2.85
N ILE A 29 19.21 11.00 -1.67
CA ILE A 29 18.98 12.40 -1.35
C ILE A 29 20.12 13.22 -1.97
N THR A 30 19.79 14.34 -2.60
CA THR A 30 20.81 15.23 -3.17
C THR A 30 21.73 15.77 -2.07
N GLU A 31 23.04 15.75 -2.31
CA GLU A 31 24.05 16.32 -1.40
C GLU A 31 24.37 17.79 -1.71
N ASP A 32 23.66 18.39 -2.68
CA ASP A 32 23.77 19.79 -3.05
C ASP A 32 23.21 20.69 -1.94
N LEU A 33 24.09 21.43 -1.27
CA LEU A 33 23.69 22.34 -0.18
C LEU A 33 22.96 23.58 -0.68
N ASP A 34 23.19 24.03 -1.91
CA ASP A 34 22.49 25.19 -2.46
C ASP A 34 21.03 24.86 -2.77
N HIS A 35 20.77 23.62 -3.21
CA HIS A 35 19.43 23.08 -3.29
C HIS A 35 18.71 23.19 -1.94
N TRP A 36 19.27 22.62 -0.86
CA TRP A 36 18.62 22.66 0.46
C TRP A 36 18.48 24.07 1.02
N LYS A 37 19.46 24.93 0.77
CA LYS A 37 19.41 26.33 1.16
C LYS A 37 18.25 27.07 0.48
N SER A 38 17.90 26.73 -0.77
CA SER A 38 16.73 27.31 -1.45
C SER A 38 15.40 26.95 -0.79
N TYR A 39 15.33 25.82 -0.07
CA TYR A 39 14.20 25.41 0.78
C TYR A 39 14.29 25.98 2.21
N GLY A 40 15.28 26.85 2.50
CA GLY A 40 15.52 27.41 3.83
C GLY A 40 16.22 26.45 4.81
N ILE A 41 16.73 25.32 4.33
CA ILE A 41 17.33 24.26 5.15
C ILE A 41 18.86 24.43 5.11
N THR A 42 19.45 24.73 6.27
CA THR A 42 20.91 24.90 6.41
C THR A 42 21.52 24.01 7.49
N THR A 43 20.69 23.30 8.25
CA THR A 43 21.10 22.43 9.35
C THR A 43 20.48 21.04 9.25
N ALA A 44 21.12 20.04 9.85
CA ALA A 44 20.60 18.66 9.89
C ALA A 44 19.21 18.59 10.59
N LYS A 45 19.01 19.36 11.67
CA LYS A 45 17.72 19.39 12.38
C LYS A 45 16.58 19.92 11.50
N GLN A 46 16.82 20.95 10.70
CA GLN A 46 15.82 21.46 9.75
C GLN A 46 15.49 20.44 8.67
N LEU A 47 16.48 19.68 8.20
CA LEU A 47 16.26 18.60 7.24
C LEU A 47 15.41 17.48 7.84
N ASP A 48 15.73 17.04 9.07
CA ASP A 48 14.96 16.01 9.78
C ASP A 48 13.50 16.44 9.97
N ARG A 49 13.28 17.70 10.34
CA ARG A 49 11.94 18.28 10.45
C ARG A 49 11.22 18.31 9.10
N TYR A 50 11.89 18.74 8.03
CA TYR A 50 11.31 18.77 6.68
C TYR A 50 10.83 17.39 6.21
N PHE A 51 11.64 16.34 6.47
CA PHE A 51 11.22 14.98 6.15
C PHE A 51 10.07 14.51 7.03
N LEU A 52 10.07 14.83 8.32
CA LEU A 52 8.97 14.48 9.21
C LEU A 52 7.64 15.15 8.78
N GLU A 53 7.67 16.42 8.39
CA GLU A 53 6.49 17.11 7.84
C GLU A 53 6.00 16.45 6.54
N THR A 54 6.93 16.05 5.66
CA THR A 54 6.62 15.32 4.43
C THR A 54 6.00 13.96 4.74
N ASP A 55 6.55 13.24 5.72
CA ASP A 55 6.08 11.93 6.15
C ASP A 55 4.66 12.01 6.73
N VAL A 56 4.36 13.02 7.57
CA VAL A 56 2.98 13.27 8.06
C VAL A 56 2.03 13.58 6.89
N TYR A 57 2.44 14.48 5.99
CA TYR A 57 1.63 14.89 4.85
C TYR A 57 1.24 13.71 3.93
N GLU A 58 2.20 12.84 3.63
CA GLU A 58 1.99 11.67 2.76
C GLU A 58 1.33 10.50 3.51
N MET A 59 1.70 10.22 4.76
CA MET A 59 1.10 9.12 5.54
C MET A 59 -0.38 9.33 5.83
N HIS A 60 -0.85 10.59 5.88
CA HIS A 60 -2.28 10.87 5.95
C HIS A 60 -3.07 10.27 4.77
N LYS A 61 -2.45 10.14 3.58
CA LYS A 61 -3.07 9.46 2.44
C LYS A 61 -3.21 7.97 2.68
N GLU A 62 -2.22 7.34 3.28
CA GLU A 62 -2.27 5.91 3.62
C GLU A 62 -3.31 5.64 4.72
N ALA A 63 -3.49 6.58 5.65
CA ALA A 63 -4.46 6.45 6.73
C ALA A 63 -5.91 6.75 6.31
N TYR A 64 -6.11 7.74 5.44
CA TYR A 64 -7.45 8.31 5.16
C TYR A 64 -7.78 8.48 3.67
N GLY A 65 -6.92 8.03 2.76
CA GLY A 65 -7.14 8.11 1.31
C GLY A 65 -6.88 9.49 0.68
N VAL A 66 -6.58 10.52 1.48
CA VAL A 66 -6.32 11.90 1.00
C VAL A 66 -5.05 12.46 1.62
N LYS A 67 -4.32 13.34 0.91
CA LYS A 67 -3.12 13.97 1.47
C LYS A 67 -3.48 14.97 2.57
N GLY A 68 -2.57 15.15 3.54
CA GLY A 68 -2.73 16.02 4.71
C GLY A 68 -2.69 17.53 4.41
N ARG A 69 -3.46 18.02 3.44
CA ARG A 69 -3.43 19.43 2.99
C ARG A 69 -3.92 20.45 4.03
N HIS A 70 -4.55 19.98 5.10
CA HIS A 70 -5.13 20.83 6.14
C HIS A 70 -4.15 21.12 7.29
N TYR A 71 -3.00 20.44 7.34
CA TYR A 71 -2.01 20.68 8.38
C TYR A 71 -1.35 22.04 8.22
N ASN A 72 -1.24 22.76 9.33
CA ASN A 72 -0.38 23.94 9.45
C ASN A 72 0.90 23.54 10.21
N PHE A 73 1.89 23.01 9.49
CA PHE A 73 3.11 22.49 10.12
C PHE A 73 3.91 23.54 10.89
N ASN A 74 3.77 24.83 10.56
CA ASN A 74 4.43 25.92 11.28
C ASN A 74 3.93 26.05 12.74
N GLU A 75 2.71 25.59 13.03
CA GLU A 75 2.13 25.63 14.38
C GLU A 75 2.37 24.34 15.17
N MET A 76 2.97 23.32 14.56
CA MET A 76 3.25 22.03 15.20
C MET A 76 4.69 21.96 15.70
N SER A 77 4.90 21.53 16.94
CA SER A 77 6.24 21.23 17.44
C SER A 77 6.80 19.95 16.81
N ASP A 78 8.11 19.72 16.92
CA ASP A 78 8.73 18.46 16.46
C ASP A 78 8.10 17.24 17.14
N ASP A 79 7.65 17.38 18.39
CA ASP A 79 7.02 16.29 19.14
C ASP A 79 5.56 16.08 18.75
N ASP A 80 4.83 17.15 18.39
CA ASP A 80 3.47 17.02 17.84
C ASP A 80 3.51 16.31 16.49
N LEU A 81 4.46 16.66 15.62
CA LEU A 81 4.66 15.99 14.34
C LEU A 81 4.96 14.51 14.49
N LYS A 82 5.81 14.12 15.46
CA LYS A 82 6.12 12.70 15.72
C LYS A 82 4.89 11.94 16.20
N LYS A 83 4.15 12.49 17.16
CA LYS A 83 2.93 11.87 17.68
C LYS A 83 1.88 11.71 16.58
N GLU A 84 1.74 12.73 15.73
CA GLU A 84 0.82 12.66 14.60
C GLU A 84 1.26 11.58 13.61
N PHE A 85 2.55 11.53 13.26
CA PHE A 85 3.07 10.49 12.38
C PHE A 85 2.85 9.08 12.94
N GLU A 86 3.13 8.86 14.23
CA GLU A 86 2.87 7.59 14.92
C GLU A 86 1.38 7.23 14.88
N HIS A 87 0.50 8.20 15.15
CA HIS A 87 -0.94 8.00 15.06
C HIS A 87 -1.38 7.58 13.65
N LEU A 88 -0.89 8.29 12.62
CA LEU A 88 -1.19 7.98 11.21
C LEU A 88 -0.70 6.59 10.81
N CYS A 89 0.48 6.17 11.30
CA CYS A 89 1.01 4.84 11.05
C CYS A 89 0.10 3.75 11.66
N GLU A 90 -0.41 3.95 12.87
CA GLU A 90 -1.34 3.02 13.51
C GLU A 90 -2.69 2.95 12.80
N VAL A 91 -3.21 4.09 12.32
CA VAL A 91 -4.44 4.13 11.50
C VAL A 91 -4.22 3.40 10.18
N ALA A 92 -3.17 3.74 9.43
CA ALA A 92 -2.84 3.09 8.16
C ALA A 92 -2.66 1.57 8.32
N LYS A 93 -2.00 1.13 9.40
CA LYS A 93 -1.86 -0.30 9.71
C LYS A 93 -3.22 -0.95 9.97
N ARG A 94 -4.08 -0.33 10.77
CA ARG A 94 -5.42 -0.84 11.07
C ARG A 94 -6.27 -0.96 9.81
N GLU A 95 -6.26 0.04 8.94
CA GLU A 95 -7.03 0.02 7.69
C GLU A 95 -6.54 -1.11 6.78
N ARG A 96 -5.22 -1.29 6.60
CA ARG A 96 -4.68 -2.43 5.84
C ARG A 96 -5.09 -3.78 6.43
N GLU A 97 -5.11 -3.92 7.75
CA GLU A 97 -5.57 -5.15 8.40
C GLU A 97 -7.08 -5.38 8.21
N ILE A 98 -7.88 -4.31 8.18
CA ILE A 98 -9.31 -4.37 7.88
C ILE A 98 -9.52 -4.80 6.42
N GLU A 99 -8.84 -4.17 5.47
CA GLU A 99 -8.90 -4.51 4.04
C GLU A 99 -8.50 -5.97 3.81
N ALA A 100 -7.38 -6.42 4.37
CA ALA A 100 -6.93 -7.81 4.26
C ALA A 100 -7.95 -8.81 4.83
N ARG A 101 -8.65 -8.46 5.93
CA ARG A 101 -9.73 -9.30 6.47
C ARG A 101 -10.94 -9.37 5.54
N TYR A 102 -11.32 -8.26 4.92
CA TYR A 102 -12.43 -8.25 3.95
C TYR A 102 -12.06 -9.05 2.69
N GLU A 103 -10.86 -8.88 2.17
CA GLU A 103 -10.35 -9.65 1.02
C GLU A 103 -10.34 -11.15 1.31
N GLU A 104 -9.83 -11.55 2.47
CA GLU A 104 -9.83 -12.95 2.89
C GLU A 104 -11.26 -13.47 3.08
N SER A 105 -12.14 -12.70 3.72
CA SER A 105 -13.54 -13.10 3.91
C SER A 105 -14.30 -13.25 2.59
N ALA A 106 -14.05 -12.38 1.62
CA ALA A 106 -14.63 -12.49 0.28
C ALA A 106 -14.14 -13.75 -0.42
N TYR A 107 -12.84 -14.03 -0.34
CA TYR A 107 -12.26 -15.25 -0.91
C TYR A 107 -12.82 -16.52 -0.25
N GLN A 108 -12.93 -16.55 1.08
CA GLN A 108 -13.53 -17.68 1.80
C GLN A 108 -15.01 -17.87 1.45
N THR A 109 -15.75 -16.78 1.24
CA THR A 109 -17.14 -16.84 0.77
C THR A 109 -17.23 -17.48 -0.62
N PHE A 110 -16.34 -17.08 -1.52
CA PHE A 110 -16.25 -17.70 -2.84
C PHE A 110 -15.90 -19.20 -2.78
N LEU A 111 -14.93 -19.59 -1.93
CA LEU A 111 -14.60 -21.00 -1.72
C LEU A 111 -15.77 -21.83 -1.16
N LYS A 112 -16.57 -21.25 -0.27
CA LYS A 112 -17.80 -21.90 0.23
C LYS A 112 -18.81 -22.13 -0.89
N ARG A 113 -19.03 -21.14 -1.76
CA ARG A 113 -19.89 -21.28 -2.94
C ARG A 113 -19.42 -22.40 -3.87
N ILE A 114 -18.11 -22.53 -4.09
CA ILE A 114 -17.54 -23.65 -4.85
C ILE A 114 -17.89 -24.99 -4.19
N ALA A 115 -17.66 -25.11 -2.87
CA ALA A 115 -17.96 -26.33 -2.14
C ALA A 115 -19.45 -26.69 -2.16
N GLU A 116 -20.34 -25.69 -2.12
CA GLU A 116 -21.79 -25.88 -2.24
C GLU A 116 -22.18 -26.36 -3.64
N ALA A 117 -21.63 -25.77 -4.70
CA ALA A 117 -21.86 -26.23 -6.07
C ALA A 117 -21.38 -27.69 -6.25
N GLN A 118 -20.25 -28.06 -5.66
CA GLN A 118 -19.77 -29.45 -5.67
C GLN A 118 -20.73 -30.41 -4.95
N LYS A 119 -21.31 -30.00 -3.81
CA LYS A 119 -22.35 -30.79 -3.11
C LYS A 119 -23.62 -30.97 -3.94
N LEU A 120 -23.92 -30.00 -4.82
CA LEU A 120 -25.08 -30.04 -5.72
C LEU A 120 -24.81 -30.83 -7.01
N GLY A 121 -23.56 -31.29 -7.23
CA GLY A 121 -23.22 -32.17 -8.35
C GLY A 121 -22.16 -31.63 -9.31
N ALA A 122 -21.53 -30.49 -9.04
CA ALA A 122 -20.38 -30.07 -9.85
C ALA A 122 -19.18 -30.99 -9.63
N GLU A 123 -18.73 -31.68 -10.68
CA GLU A 123 -17.70 -32.71 -10.60
C GLU A 123 -16.29 -32.12 -10.33
N THR A 124 -16.01 -30.96 -10.91
CA THR A 124 -14.71 -30.28 -10.82
C THR A 124 -14.85 -28.88 -10.23
N LYS A 125 -13.71 -28.29 -9.81
CA LYS A 125 -13.66 -26.89 -9.37
C LYS A 125 -14.04 -25.95 -10.51
N GLU A 126 -13.62 -26.28 -11.73
CA GLU A 126 -13.91 -25.53 -12.94
C GLU A 126 -15.41 -25.55 -13.24
N ASP A 127 -16.09 -26.69 -13.07
CA ASP A 127 -17.54 -26.77 -13.27
C ASP A 127 -18.31 -26.01 -12.19
N ALA A 128 -17.86 -26.07 -10.94
CA ALA A 128 -18.42 -25.25 -9.86
C ALA A 128 -18.26 -23.75 -10.15
N ILE A 129 -17.10 -23.32 -10.67
CA ILE A 129 -16.87 -21.93 -11.07
C ILE A 129 -17.80 -21.55 -12.23
N LYS A 130 -17.96 -22.40 -13.27
CA LYS A 130 -18.91 -22.14 -14.36
C LYS A 130 -20.33 -21.94 -13.84
N TRP A 131 -20.79 -22.77 -12.91
CA TRP A 131 -22.12 -22.63 -12.30
C TRP A 131 -22.27 -21.30 -11.55
N ILE A 132 -21.23 -20.90 -10.81
CA ILE A 132 -21.21 -19.60 -10.13
C ILE A 132 -21.29 -18.46 -11.14
N LEU A 133 -20.50 -18.50 -12.22
CA LEU A 133 -20.52 -17.46 -13.26
C LEU A 133 -21.89 -17.37 -13.94
N GLN A 134 -22.51 -18.51 -14.26
CA GLN A 134 -23.87 -18.55 -14.81
C GLN A 134 -24.91 -17.93 -13.86
N ALA A 135 -24.81 -18.22 -12.57
CA ALA A 135 -25.72 -17.66 -11.56
C ALA A 135 -25.60 -16.13 -11.43
N GLU A 136 -24.41 -15.59 -11.68
CA GLU A 136 -24.12 -14.15 -11.64
C GLU A 136 -24.29 -13.45 -13.00
N GLY A 137 -24.65 -14.19 -14.07
CA GLY A 137 -24.78 -13.64 -15.43
C GLY A 137 -23.44 -13.28 -16.09
N LEU A 138 -22.34 -13.93 -15.66
CA LEU A 138 -20.97 -13.69 -16.11
C LEU A 138 -20.42 -14.83 -16.98
N GLU A 139 -21.25 -15.77 -17.41
CA GLU A 139 -20.80 -16.99 -18.10
C GLU A 139 -20.13 -16.75 -19.47
N ASN A 140 -20.41 -15.61 -20.09
CA ASN A 140 -19.80 -15.19 -21.36
C ASN A 140 -18.69 -14.15 -21.18
N GLU A 141 -18.40 -13.75 -19.94
CA GLU A 141 -17.35 -12.80 -19.63
C GLU A 141 -15.97 -13.45 -19.78
N LYS A 142 -15.04 -12.72 -20.41
CA LYS A 142 -13.66 -13.15 -20.65
C LYS A 142 -12.65 -12.34 -19.85
N ASP A 143 -13.03 -11.15 -19.39
CA ASP A 143 -12.24 -10.32 -18.51
C ASP A 143 -12.26 -10.87 -17.09
N ALA A 144 -11.18 -11.59 -16.73
CA ALA A 144 -10.98 -12.14 -15.40
C ALA A 144 -10.99 -11.05 -14.31
N GLY A 145 -10.56 -9.83 -14.64
CA GLY A 145 -10.59 -8.70 -13.73
C GLY A 145 -12.03 -8.26 -13.47
N TYR A 146 -12.83 -8.12 -14.52
CA TYR A 146 -14.26 -7.81 -14.37
C TYR A 146 -15.01 -8.90 -13.58
N ILE A 147 -14.67 -10.17 -13.78
CA ILE A 147 -15.21 -11.28 -12.97
C ILE A 147 -14.82 -11.13 -11.49
N CYS A 148 -13.54 -10.88 -11.19
CA CYS A 148 -13.09 -10.63 -9.82
C CYS A 148 -13.87 -9.48 -9.17
N TYR A 149 -14.04 -8.36 -9.88
CA TYR A 149 -14.80 -7.20 -9.40
C TYR A 149 -16.24 -7.56 -9.02
N ASN A 150 -16.98 -8.24 -9.91
CA ASN A 150 -18.37 -8.63 -9.65
C ASN A 150 -18.49 -9.64 -8.51
N LEU A 151 -17.49 -10.51 -8.33
CA LEU A 151 -17.47 -11.49 -7.24
C LEU A 151 -16.88 -10.94 -5.93
N GLY A 152 -16.45 -9.68 -5.90
CA GLY A 152 -15.81 -9.05 -4.73
C GLY A 152 -14.43 -9.64 -4.40
N LEU A 153 -13.76 -10.25 -5.37
CA LEU A 153 -12.43 -10.84 -5.22
C LEU A 153 -11.34 -9.83 -5.58
N ASN A 154 -10.18 -9.95 -4.92
CA ASN A 154 -8.99 -9.22 -5.32
C ASN A 154 -8.51 -9.69 -6.72
N TYR A 155 -7.98 -8.78 -7.53
CA TYR A 155 -7.46 -9.04 -8.87
C TYR A 155 -6.28 -10.01 -8.89
N ASP A 156 -5.57 -10.19 -7.78
CA ASP A 156 -4.56 -11.26 -7.65
C ASP A 156 -5.16 -12.67 -7.82
N LYS A 157 -6.49 -12.82 -7.76
CA LYS A 157 -7.23 -14.07 -8.00
C LYS A 157 -7.70 -14.26 -9.44
N GLU A 158 -7.36 -13.37 -10.37
CA GLU A 158 -7.70 -13.50 -11.80
C GLU A 158 -7.29 -14.85 -12.40
N TYR A 159 -6.23 -15.47 -11.90
CA TYR A 159 -5.76 -16.79 -12.36
C TYR A 159 -6.82 -17.89 -12.20
N LEU A 160 -7.84 -17.71 -11.35
CA LEU A 160 -8.95 -18.64 -11.18
C LEU A 160 -9.89 -18.67 -12.40
N PHE A 161 -9.91 -17.60 -13.19
CA PHE A 161 -10.83 -17.42 -14.31
C PHE A 161 -10.13 -17.42 -15.68
N LYS A 162 -8.79 -17.36 -15.69
CA LYS A 162 -8.00 -17.51 -16.91
C LYS A 162 -8.06 -18.97 -17.36
N LEU A 163 -8.69 -19.21 -18.51
CA LEU A 163 -8.74 -20.53 -19.14
C LEU A 163 -7.30 -21.05 -19.34
N LYS A 164 -6.99 -22.22 -18.77
CA LYS A 164 -5.78 -22.95 -19.17
C LYS A 164 -5.99 -23.43 -20.61
N HIS A 165 -5.27 -22.82 -21.54
CA HIS A 165 -5.14 -23.32 -22.91
C HIS A 165 -4.34 -24.62 -22.93
#